data_AF-A0A2N7QRW8-F1
#
_entry.id   AF-A0A2N7QRW8-F1
#
_cell.length_a   1.000
_cell.length_b   1.000
_cell.length_c   1.000
_cell.angle_alpha   90.00
_cell.angle_beta   90.00
_cell.angle_gamma   90.00
#
_symmetry.space_group_name_H-M   'P 1'
#
loop_
_entity.id
_entity.type
_entity.pdbx_description
1 polymer ?
#
loop_
_entity_poly.entity_id
_entity_poly.type
_entity_poly.pdbx_seq_one_letter_code
_entity_poly.pdbx_strand_id
1 'polypeptide(L)'
;MKIRYKLVLPVFMILACTACYSTPEPPATLTFTSFAPKRYSYELTFDSDTDFFAPYWVRGRRPVVGRFLTCSLDDDTDFSVKHTLRRFMMGNVDYGEPKAVGQQTAFTYKVLLDFEETNNGGTTSEHLNAVTVNELLAGRSTIPCKVVMTIFWSKPYYSKTMQVPVKALLDAANVDP
;
A
#
# COMPACT_ATOMS: atom_id res chain seq x y z
N MET A 1 43.72 -34.93 28.74
CA MET A 1 42.26 -34.94 28.48
C MET A 1 42.04 -34.57 27.01
N LYS A 2 41.79 -35.55 26.11
CA LYS A 2 41.63 -35.31 24.67
C LYS A 2 40.16 -34.95 24.38
N ILE A 3 39.89 -33.64 24.27
CA ILE A 3 38.56 -33.13 23.94
C ILE A 3 38.19 -33.63 22.53
N ARG A 4 37.08 -34.35 22.43
CA ARG A 4 36.58 -34.96 21.19
C ARG A 4 36.02 -33.86 20.27
N TYR A 5 36.83 -33.38 19.33
CA TYR A 5 36.46 -32.38 18.31
C TYR A 5 35.28 -32.79 17.40
N LYS A 6 34.82 -34.06 17.43
CA LYS A 6 33.71 -34.56 16.60
C LYS A 6 32.34 -33.94 16.94
N LEU A 7 32.17 -33.31 18.10
CA LEU A 7 30.89 -32.74 18.51
C LEU A 7 30.82 -31.20 18.40
N VAL A 8 31.95 -30.54 18.14
CA VAL A 8 32.03 -29.06 18.06
C VAL A 8 31.62 -28.54 16.68
N LEU A 9 31.93 -29.30 15.62
CA LEU A 9 31.60 -28.95 14.24
C LEU A 9 30.08 -28.84 13.94
N PRO A 10 29.20 -29.78 14.38
CA PRO A 10 27.77 -29.64 14.13
C PRO A 10 27.12 -28.51 14.96
N VAL A 11 27.64 -28.21 16.15
CA VAL A 11 27.12 -27.13 17.01
C VAL A 11 27.39 -25.75 16.39
N PHE A 12 28.57 -25.54 15.79
CA PHE A 12 28.91 -24.29 15.10
C PHE A 12 28.05 -24.08 13.83
N MET A 13 27.66 -25.16 13.16
CA MET A 13 26.81 -25.10 11.96
C MET A 13 25.34 -24.76 12.30
N ILE A 14 24.82 -25.21 13.45
CA ILE A 14 23.46 -24.88 13.92
C ILE A 14 23.37 -23.41 14.39
N LEU A 15 24.43 -22.88 15.02
CA LEU A 15 24.49 -21.49 15.48
C LEU A 15 24.55 -20.46 14.34
N ALA A 16 25.02 -20.84 13.15
CA ALA A 16 25.07 -19.95 11.98
C ALA A 16 23.72 -19.77 11.26
N CYS A 17 22.71 -20.62 11.54
CA CYS A 17 21.42 -20.57 10.84
C CYS A 17 20.43 -19.52 11.36
N THR A 18 20.66 -18.94 12.54
CA THR A 18 19.72 -17.95 13.13
C THR A 18 19.93 -16.52 12.61
N ALA A 19 21.03 -16.24 11.90
CA ALA A 19 21.35 -14.90 11.39
C ALA A 19 20.59 -14.51 10.10
N CYS A 20 19.83 -15.42 9.49
CA CYS A 20 19.09 -15.17 8.25
C CYS A 20 17.61 -14.81 8.45
N TYR A 21 17.18 -14.46 9.67
CA TYR A 21 15.81 -14.00 9.85
C TYR A 21 15.70 -12.50 9.51
N SER A 22 15.40 -12.19 8.24
CA SER A 22 15.01 -10.82 7.87
C SER A 22 13.68 -10.50 8.55
N THR A 23 13.72 -9.68 9.59
CA THR A 23 12.50 -9.16 10.21
C THR A 23 11.76 -8.29 9.19
N PRO A 24 10.43 -8.44 9.03
CA PRO A 24 9.63 -7.54 8.20
C PRO A 24 9.76 -6.09 8.68
N GLU A 25 9.77 -5.12 7.77
CA GLU A 25 9.64 -3.71 8.14
C GLU A 25 8.29 -3.48 8.82
N PRO A 26 8.21 -2.59 9.84
CA PRO A 26 6.95 -2.28 10.49
C PRO A 26 5.96 -1.63 9.51
N PRO A 27 4.65 -1.90 9.65
CA PRO A 27 3.63 -1.23 8.85
C PRO A 27 3.64 0.28 9.08
N ALA A 28 3.79 1.04 8.00
CA ALA A 28 3.86 2.49 7.97
C ALA A 28 2.52 3.10 8.38
N THR A 29 2.59 4.23 9.07
CA THR A 29 1.41 5.05 9.37
C THR A 29 1.18 6.02 8.22
N LEU A 30 -0.04 6.00 7.68
CA LEU A 30 -0.44 6.83 6.55
C LEU A 30 -1.42 7.91 7.00
N THR A 31 -1.29 9.11 6.46
CA THR A 31 -2.19 10.24 6.72
C THR A 31 -2.74 10.76 5.41
N PHE A 32 -4.06 10.73 5.24
CA PHE A 32 -4.73 11.31 4.08
C PHE A 32 -4.54 12.84 4.06
N THR A 33 -4.22 13.38 2.89
CA THR A 33 -4.00 14.83 2.71
C THR A 33 -5.05 15.43 1.79
N SER A 34 -5.25 14.89 0.59
CA SER A 34 -6.20 15.43 -0.37
C SER A 34 -6.67 14.40 -1.39
N PHE A 35 -7.80 14.70 -2.02
CA PHE A 35 -8.35 13.98 -3.16
C PHE A 35 -8.90 15.02 -4.13
N ALA A 36 -8.46 15.00 -5.39
CA ALA A 36 -8.85 16.00 -6.37
C ALA A 36 -9.04 15.39 -7.77
N PRO A 37 -10.01 15.89 -8.57
CA PRO A 37 -10.14 15.46 -9.95
C PRO A 37 -8.92 15.92 -10.77
N LYS A 38 -8.50 15.09 -11.72
CA LYS A 38 -7.58 15.38 -12.80
C LYS A 38 -8.26 15.02 -14.11
N ARG A 39 -7.71 15.46 -15.25
CA ARG A 39 -8.32 15.34 -16.59
C ARG A 39 -8.96 13.98 -16.97
N TYR A 40 -8.51 12.86 -16.40
CA TYR A 40 -9.01 11.53 -16.73
C TYR A 40 -9.12 10.58 -15.53
N SER A 41 -8.77 11.05 -14.33
CA SER A 41 -8.63 10.21 -13.13
C SER A 41 -8.69 11.09 -11.88
N TYR A 42 -8.51 10.49 -10.70
CA TYR A 42 -8.45 11.24 -9.45
C TYR A 42 -7.06 11.15 -8.83
N GLU A 43 -6.54 12.27 -8.31
CA GLU A 43 -5.27 12.29 -7.58
C GLU A 43 -5.54 12.25 -6.08
N LEU A 44 -5.06 11.20 -5.42
CA LEU A 44 -5.01 11.10 -3.97
C LEU A 44 -3.60 11.43 -3.49
N THR A 45 -3.48 12.38 -2.56
CA THR A 45 -2.23 12.70 -1.88
C THR A 45 -2.29 12.24 -0.43
N PHE A 46 -1.20 11.63 0.05
CA PHE A 46 -1.06 11.20 1.43
C PHE A 46 0.38 11.31 1.93
N ASP A 47 0.54 11.39 3.24
CA ASP A 47 1.82 11.37 3.92
C ASP A 47 2.09 10.00 4.56
N SER A 48 3.36 9.63 4.65
CA SER A 48 3.85 8.41 5.30
C SER A 48 4.98 8.73 6.28
N ASP A 49 5.01 8.02 7.41
CA ASP A 49 6.17 8.02 8.32
C ASP A 49 7.38 7.24 7.79
N THR A 50 7.21 6.52 6.68
CA THR A 50 8.22 5.65 6.08
C THR A 50 8.40 5.96 4.59
N ASP A 51 9.66 5.95 4.12
CA ASP A 51 10.00 6.25 2.72
C ASP A 51 9.80 5.04 1.80
N PHE A 52 8.69 4.98 1.05
CA PHE A 52 8.35 3.92 0.06
C PHE A 52 9.35 3.74 -1.08
N PHE A 53 10.31 4.64 -1.23
CA PHE A 53 11.34 4.57 -2.25
C PHE A 53 12.75 4.47 -1.69
N ALA A 54 12.88 4.27 -0.37
CA ALA A 54 14.15 3.97 0.25
C ALA A 54 14.89 2.87 -0.55
N PRO A 55 16.20 3.01 -0.79
CA PRO A 55 16.96 2.08 -1.63
C PRO A 55 16.97 0.64 -1.08
N TYR A 56 16.61 0.46 0.20
CA TYR A 56 16.62 -0.81 0.90
C TYR A 56 15.34 -1.00 1.73
N TRP A 57 14.26 -1.46 1.08
CA TRP A 57 12.96 -1.72 1.74
C TRP A 57 12.88 -2.97 2.61
N VAL A 58 13.89 -3.83 2.50
CA VAL A 58 14.05 -4.99 3.36
C VAL A 58 15.50 -5.00 3.79
N ARG A 59 15.78 -5.43 5.03
CA ARG A 59 17.14 -5.71 5.53
C ARG A 59 17.99 -6.66 4.64
N GLY A 60 17.42 -7.20 3.55
CA GLY A 60 18.10 -7.96 2.50
C GLY A 60 18.28 -7.24 1.15
N ARG A 61 18.08 -5.92 1.05
CA ARG A 61 18.27 -5.10 -0.17
C ARG A 61 17.54 -5.62 -1.41
N ARG A 62 16.33 -6.14 -1.21
CA ARG A 62 15.56 -6.75 -2.31
C ARG A 62 14.84 -5.67 -3.11
N PRO A 63 14.81 -5.78 -4.45
CA PRO A 63 14.13 -4.81 -5.28
C PRO A 63 12.62 -4.86 -5.03
N VAL A 64 12.02 -3.68 -4.94
CA VAL A 64 10.57 -3.51 -4.93
C VAL A 64 10.08 -3.60 -6.37
N VAL A 65 9.20 -4.55 -6.64
CA VAL A 65 8.61 -4.80 -7.97
C VAL A 65 7.49 -3.81 -8.27
N GLY A 66 6.67 -3.50 -7.27
CA GLY A 66 5.53 -2.59 -7.42
C GLY A 66 5.11 -1.97 -6.10
N ARG A 67 4.50 -0.79 -6.18
CA ARG A 67 4.00 -0.01 -5.05
C ARG A 67 2.61 0.49 -5.42
N PHE A 68 1.61 -0.05 -4.77
CA PHE A 68 0.23 0.30 -5.07
C PHE A 68 -0.43 0.86 -3.82
N LEU A 69 -1.20 1.93 -3.97
CA LEU A 69 -2.22 2.26 -3.00
C LEU A 69 -3.50 1.60 -3.49
N THR A 70 -4.12 0.80 -2.62
CA THR A 70 -5.39 0.14 -2.89
C THR A 70 -6.39 0.60 -1.85
N CYS A 71 -7.56 1.04 -2.30
CA CYS A 71 -8.69 1.45 -1.47
C CYS A 71 -9.87 0.54 -1.75
N SER A 72 -10.51 0.01 -0.72
CA SER A 72 -11.77 -0.71 -0.88
C SER A 72 -12.92 0.29 -0.87
N LEU A 73 -13.83 0.18 -1.82
CA LEU A 73 -15.05 1.00 -1.86
C LEU A 73 -16.22 0.32 -1.12
N ASP A 74 -16.05 -0.97 -0.81
CA ASP A 74 -17.02 -1.80 -0.10
C ASP A 74 -16.53 -2.06 1.35
N ASP A 75 -17.21 -2.94 2.08
CA ASP A 75 -16.83 -3.33 3.45
C ASP A 75 -15.72 -4.39 3.48
N ASP A 76 -15.18 -4.72 2.32
CA ASP A 76 -14.07 -5.65 2.18
C ASP A 76 -12.75 -5.01 2.64
N THR A 77 -12.09 -5.65 3.60
CA THR A 77 -10.85 -5.14 4.21
C THR A 77 -9.68 -6.11 4.06
N ASP A 78 -9.84 -7.17 3.26
CA ASP A 78 -8.75 -8.05 2.90
C ASP A 78 -7.96 -7.45 1.72
N PHE A 79 -6.82 -6.84 2.04
CA PHE A 79 -5.92 -6.27 1.02
C PHE A 79 -4.82 -7.25 0.61
N SER A 80 -4.93 -8.54 0.97
CA SER A 80 -3.89 -9.50 0.63
C SER A 80 -3.76 -9.67 -0.89
N VAL A 81 -2.53 -9.85 -1.38
CA VAL A 81 -2.27 -9.97 -2.84
C VAL A 81 -2.95 -11.16 -3.53
N LYS A 82 -3.55 -12.09 -2.77
CA LYS A 82 -4.30 -13.24 -3.29
C LYS A 82 -5.81 -13.02 -3.29
N HIS A 83 -6.25 -11.94 -2.66
CA HIS A 83 -7.65 -11.58 -2.57
C HIS A 83 -8.02 -10.61 -3.68
N THR A 84 -9.23 -10.77 -4.21
CA THR A 84 -9.75 -9.90 -5.26
C THR A 84 -10.82 -9.00 -4.65
N LEU A 85 -10.52 -7.70 -4.58
CA LEU A 85 -11.52 -6.71 -4.20
C LEU A 85 -12.54 -6.57 -5.32
N ARG A 86 -13.83 -6.57 -4.96
CA ARG A 86 -14.91 -6.36 -5.92
C ARG A 86 -14.93 -4.93 -6.43
N ARG A 87 -15.01 -3.95 -5.53
CA ARG A 87 -15.07 -2.52 -5.88
C ARG A 87 -13.98 -1.78 -5.15
N PHE A 88 -13.15 -1.09 -5.90
CA PHE A 88 -11.89 -0.57 -5.38
C PHE A 88 -11.41 0.64 -6.18
N MET A 89 -10.41 1.31 -5.64
CA MET A 89 -9.51 2.14 -6.42
C MET A 89 -8.09 1.62 -6.23
N MET A 90 -7.30 1.59 -7.29
CA MET A 90 -5.90 1.20 -7.21
C MET A 90 -5.05 2.06 -8.14
N GLY A 91 -3.84 2.37 -7.70
CA GLY A 91 -2.89 3.12 -8.52
C GLY A 91 -1.47 2.98 -8.03
N ASN A 92 -0.52 3.32 -8.90
CA ASN A 92 0.90 3.34 -8.55
C ASN A 92 1.20 4.50 -7.61
N VAL A 93 1.96 4.21 -6.56
CA VAL A 93 2.46 5.25 -5.65
C VAL A 93 3.61 5.98 -6.33
N ASP A 94 3.51 7.30 -6.45
CA ASP A 94 4.53 8.20 -6.95
C ASP A 94 4.90 9.24 -5.90
N TYR A 95 6.07 9.88 -6.07
CA TYR A 95 6.46 11.01 -5.22
C TYR A 95 5.47 12.17 -5.36
N GLY A 96 5.04 12.70 -4.21
CA GLY A 96 4.32 13.96 -4.14
C GLY A 96 5.26 15.16 -4.27
N GLU A 97 4.69 16.36 -4.18
CA GLU A 97 5.51 17.57 -4.14
C GLU A 97 6.34 17.63 -2.86
N PRO A 98 7.63 18.02 -2.95
CA PRO A 98 8.48 18.14 -1.78
C PRO A 98 7.94 19.23 -0.85
N LYS A 99 7.81 18.91 0.45
CA LYS A 99 7.48 19.91 1.47
C LYS A 99 8.59 20.95 1.59
N ALA A 100 8.22 22.16 2.01
CA ALA A 100 9.18 23.23 2.27
C ALA A 100 10.27 22.79 3.26
N VAL A 101 11.50 23.29 3.05
CA VAL A 101 12.66 22.99 3.90
C VAL A 101 12.33 23.29 5.37
N GLY A 102 12.44 22.28 6.23
CA GLY A 102 12.12 22.38 7.66
C GLY A 102 10.77 21.76 8.09
N GLN A 103 9.94 21.30 7.15
CA GLN A 103 8.66 20.62 7.44
C GLN A 103 8.67 19.11 7.14
N GLN A 104 9.86 18.53 6.94
CA GLN A 104 10.02 17.17 6.43
C GLN A 104 9.99 16.12 7.54
N THR A 105 8.87 16.03 8.24
CA THR A 105 8.62 14.98 9.25
C THR A 105 7.95 13.73 8.65
N ALA A 106 7.51 13.81 7.39
CA ALA A 106 6.84 12.74 6.67
C ALA A 106 7.17 12.80 5.16
N PHE A 107 7.02 11.66 4.48
CA PHE A 107 7.19 11.52 3.05
C PHE A 107 5.84 11.66 2.35
N THR A 108 5.73 12.62 1.43
CA THR A 108 4.51 12.88 0.68
C THR A 108 4.49 12.08 -0.62
N TYR A 109 3.35 11.44 -0.86
CA TYR A 109 3.11 10.63 -2.04
C TYR A 109 1.80 11.03 -2.71
N LYS A 110 1.72 10.75 -4.00
CA LYS A 110 0.51 10.90 -4.79
C LYS A 110 0.22 9.63 -5.56
N VAL A 111 -1.06 9.44 -5.90
CA VAL A 111 -1.55 8.27 -6.63
C VAL A 111 -2.65 8.74 -7.56
N LEU A 112 -2.56 8.33 -8.83
CA LEU A 112 -3.70 8.43 -9.75
C LEU A 112 -4.57 7.20 -9.59
N LEU A 113 -5.87 7.42 -9.37
CA LEU A 113 -6.85 6.42 -9.01
C LEU A 113 -8.09 6.57 -9.91
N ASP A 114 -8.68 5.43 -10.24
CA ASP A 114 -10.00 5.34 -10.86
C ASP A 114 -10.91 4.47 -10.00
N PHE A 115 -12.21 4.73 -10.04
CA PHE A 115 -13.21 3.89 -9.40
C PHE A 115 -13.46 2.67 -10.27
N GLU A 116 -13.21 1.47 -9.76
CA GLU A 116 -13.26 0.23 -10.53
C GLU A 116 -14.15 -0.83 -9.87
N GLU A 117 -14.79 -1.66 -10.69
CA GLU A 117 -15.40 -2.93 -10.30
C GLU A 117 -14.73 -4.08 -11.05
N THR A 118 -14.34 -5.14 -10.33
CA THR A 118 -13.89 -6.38 -10.94
C THR A 118 -15.07 -7.22 -11.41
N ASN A 119 -14.91 -7.75 -12.62
CA ASN A 119 -15.78 -8.74 -13.23
C ASN A 119 -15.03 -10.07 -13.40
N ASN A 120 -15.78 -11.16 -13.61
CA ASN A 120 -15.23 -12.49 -13.91
C ASN A 120 -14.16 -12.97 -12.90
N GLY A 121 -14.43 -12.79 -11.60
CA GLY A 121 -13.52 -13.23 -10.53
C GLY A 121 -12.18 -12.48 -10.50
N GLY A 122 -12.11 -11.25 -10.99
CA GLY A 122 -10.88 -10.43 -10.99
C GLY A 122 -10.10 -10.45 -12.30
N THR A 123 -10.61 -11.10 -13.34
CA THR A 123 -9.92 -11.20 -14.64
C THR A 123 -9.97 -9.89 -15.43
N THR A 124 -11.02 -9.10 -15.22
CA THR A 124 -11.25 -7.82 -15.90
C THR A 124 -11.79 -6.81 -14.89
N SER A 125 -11.45 -5.53 -15.03
CA SER A 125 -12.12 -4.44 -14.31
C SER A 125 -12.74 -3.45 -15.28
N GLU A 126 -13.78 -2.74 -14.81
CA GLU A 126 -14.42 -1.64 -15.54
C GLU A 126 -14.57 -0.41 -14.64
N HIS A 127 -14.59 0.77 -15.25
CA HIS A 127 -14.78 2.01 -14.52
C HIS A 127 -16.22 2.15 -14.02
N LEU A 128 -16.36 2.47 -12.74
CA LEU A 128 -17.65 2.80 -12.13
C LEU A 128 -18.06 4.22 -12.51
N ASN A 129 -19.33 4.39 -12.86
CA ASN A 129 -19.90 5.72 -13.11
C ASN A 129 -20.20 6.47 -11.81
N ALA A 130 -20.35 7.80 -11.89
CA ALA A 130 -20.58 8.65 -10.74
C ALA A 130 -21.84 8.31 -9.93
N VAL A 131 -22.92 7.85 -10.58
CA VAL A 131 -24.15 7.43 -9.88
C VAL A 131 -23.87 6.23 -8.98
N THR A 132 -23.18 5.21 -9.51
CA THR A 132 -22.83 4.00 -8.78
C THR A 132 -21.87 4.31 -7.63
N VAL A 133 -20.88 5.18 -7.86
CA VAL A 133 -19.95 5.63 -6.80
C VAL A 133 -20.70 6.37 -5.68
N ASN A 134 -21.61 7.29 -6.03
CA ASN A 134 -22.42 8.02 -5.05
C ASN A 134 -23.28 7.08 -4.20
N GLU A 135 -23.96 6.10 -4.82
CA GLU A 135 -24.76 5.09 -4.11
C GLU A 135 -23.90 4.21 -3.21
N LEU A 136 -22.73 3.78 -3.70
CA LEU A 136 -21.83 2.90 -2.96
C LEU A 136 -21.30 3.53 -1.68
N LEU A 137 -20.96 4.81 -1.79
CA LEU A 137 -20.41 5.59 -0.70
C LEU A 137 -21.48 6.25 0.19
N ALA A 138 -22.76 6.15 -0.18
CA ALA A 138 -23.85 6.73 0.58
C ALA A 138 -23.89 6.18 2.01
N GLY A 139 -23.97 7.10 2.99
CA GLY A 139 -24.01 6.75 4.41
C GLY A 139 -22.67 6.33 5.02
N ARG A 140 -21.60 6.22 4.23
CA ARG A 140 -20.25 5.94 4.73
C ARG A 140 -19.53 7.23 5.12
N SER A 141 -18.77 7.21 6.20
CA SER A 141 -17.93 8.35 6.61
C SER A 141 -16.52 8.27 6.04
N THR A 142 -15.97 7.05 5.94
CA THR A 142 -14.61 6.79 5.46
C THR A 142 -14.54 5.48 4.67
N ILE A 143 -13.52 5.35 3.82
CA ILE A 143 -13.11 4.09 3.19
C ILE A 143 -11.70 3.69 3.63
N PRO A 144 -11.39 2.38 3.72
CA PRO A 144 -10.06 1.91 4.06
C PRO A 144 -9.15 1.87 2.83
N CYS A 145 -7.92 2.36 2.98
CA CYS A 145 -6.86 2.25 1.98
C CYS A 145 -5.56 1.73 2.59
N LYS A 146 -4.76 0.99 1.82
CA LYS A 146 -3.44 0.52 2.21
C LYS A 146 -2.44 0.66 1.08
N VAL A 147 -1.20 0.97 1.43
CA VAL A 147 -0.06 0.76 0.53
C VAL A 147 0.33 -0.71 0.59
N VAL A 148 0.37 -1.35 -0.58
CA VAL A 148 0.79 -2.72 -0.80
C VAL A 148 2.03 -2.70 -1.67
N MET A 149 3.12 -3.32 -1.21
CA MET A 149 4.34 -3.42 -2.00
C MET A 149 4.68 -4.88 -2.27
N THR A 150 4.88 -5.19 -3.55
CA THR A 150 5.40 -6.48 -3.98
C THR A 150 6.91 -6.41 -3.99
N ILE A 151 7.55 -7.24 -3.18
CA ILE A 151 9.00 -7.25 -3.01
C ILE A 151 9.53 -8.60 -3.51
N PHE A 152 10.55 -8.56 -4.37
CA PHE A 152 11.03 -9.76 -5.04
C PHE A 152 11.46 -10.85 -4.03
N TRP A 153 10.96 -12.08 -4.22
CA TRP A 153 11.17 -13.25 -3.35
C TRP A 153 10.78 -13.08 -1.87
N SER A 154 10.11 -11.99 -1.50
CA SER A 154 9.73 -11.69 -0.12
C SER A 154 8.22 -11.77 0.07
N LYS A 155 7.77 -11.80 1.31
CA LYS A 155 6.36 -11.52 1.62
C LYS A 155 6.05 -10.09 1.18
N PRO A 156 4.85 -9.84 0.61
CA PRO A 156 4.40 -8.48 0.35
C PRO A 156 4.40 -7.66 1.63
N TYR A 157 4.68 -6.38 1.49
CA TYR A 157 4.59 -5.42 2.57
C TYR A 157 3.20 -4.74 2.55
N TYR A 158 2.67 -4.44 3.73
CA TYR A 158 1.40 -3.76 3.91
C TYR A 158 1.56 -2.65 4.94
N SER A 159 1.09 -1.45 4.61
CA SER A 159 0.98 -0.36 5.58
C SER A 159 -0.13 -0.62 6.61
N LYS A 160 -0.23 0.25 7.61
CA LYS A 160 -1.48 0.40 8.38
C LYS A 160 -2.59 0.90 7.45
N THR A 161 -3.83 0.64 7.84
CA THR A 161 -5.00 1.16 7.13
C THR A 161 -5.09 2.67 7.31
N MET A 162 -5.17 3.39 6.19
CA MET A 162 -5.53 4.79 6.12
C MET A 162 -7.04 4.91 5.94
N GLN A 163 -7.71 5.73 6.75
CA GLN A 163 -9.12 6.04 6.55
C GLN A 163 -9.24 7.30 5.68
N VAL A 164 -9.76 7.15 4.47
CA VAL A 164 -10.00 8.27 3.55
C VAL A 164 -11.42 8.79 3.72
N PRO A 165 -11.64 10.10 3.95
CA PRO A 165 -12.97 10.66 4.12
C PRO A 165 -13.81 10.54 2.84
N VAL A 166 -14.98 9.92 2.94
CA VAL A 166 -15.94 9.75 1.83
C VAL A 166 -16.35 11.09 1.23
N LYS A 167 -16.52 12.12 2.07
CA LYS A 167 -16.84 13.46 1.62
C LYS A 167 -15.84 13.98 0.56
N ALA A 168 -14.54 13.73 0.74
CA ALA A 168 -13.53 14.17 -0.23
C ALA A 168 -13.66 13.44 -1.58
N LEU A 169 -14.03 12.16 -1.56
CA LEU A 169 -14.28 11.35 -2.76
C LEU A 169 -15.50 11.85 -3.52
N LEU A 170 -16.60 12.09 -2.81
CA LEU A 170 -17.86 12.58 -3.39
C LEU A 170 -17.71 14.01 -3.94
N ASP A 171 -17.02 14.89 -3.20
CA ASP A 171 -16.76 16.26 -3.64
C ASP A 171 -15.98 16.29 -4.96
N ALA A 172 -15.07 15.33 -5.20
CA ALA A 172 -14.32 15.22 -6.45
C ALA A 172 -15.09 14.49 -7.56
N ALA A 173 -15.80 13.40 -7.23
CA ALA A 173 -16.53 12.59 -8.20
C ALA A 173 -17.67 13.36 -8.88
N ASN A 174 -18.28 14.32 -8.17
CA ASN A 174 -19.36 15.16 -8.71
C ASN A 174 -18.87 16.30 -9.62
N VAL A 175 -17.55 16.45 -9.80
CA VAL A 175 -16.97 17.50 -10.67
C VAL A 175 -16.71 17.00 -12.10
N ASP A 176 -16.84 15.70 -12.35
CA ASP A 176 -16.53 14.97 -13.60
C ASP A 176 -15.11 15.28 -14.14
N PRO A 177 -14.13 14.36 -13.99
CA PRO A 177 -12.72 14.59 -14.36
C PRO A 177 -12.46 14.91 -15.83
#